data_AF-A0A9J6RCT6-F1
#
_entry.id   AF-A0A9J6RCT6-F1
#
_cell.length_a   1.000
_cell.length_b   1.000
_cell.length_c   1.000
_cell.angle_alpha   90.00
_cell.angle_beta   90.00
_cell.angle_gamma   90.00
#
_symmetry.space_group_name_H-M   'P 1'
#
loop_
_entity.id
_entity.type
_entity.pdbx_description
1 polymer ?
#
loop_
_entity_poly.entity_id
_entity_poly.type
_entity_poly.pdbx_seq_one_letter_code
_entity_poly.pdbx_strand_id
1 'polypeptide(L)'
;MTDKIKQAINEIDIPAELSDRSVKGVHQAKAKFLFYIFLIILLLINSLLYRAFSLYMFGVIPTNWIGFMNISVIIIYLFVVIPVSAYLAEQLAIQTRNRSVIFPIAIIGVPILVFSLHTINEYKVKGLDDILDYHSSKVELLVINGGHPNDEWSTDNREQIEQVTHFFSQYQGKKMKDRDWDGDVSNENGFKVSVYTEDKVIVASIYEERILSLNAGAYWIVGEPVDVDWVLRYIEQNEP
;
A
#
# COMPACT_ATOMS: atom_id res chain seq x y z
N MET A 1 -20.80 60.23 11.37
CA MET A 1 -20.83 58.80 10.99
C MET A 1 -21.64 58.12 12.08
N THR A 2 -22.84 57.57 11.86
CA THR A 2 -23.07 56.44 10.94
C THR A 2 -24.57 56.20 10.63
N ASP A 3 -25.49 57.15 10.84
CA ASP A 3 -26.88 56.91 10.43
C ASP A 3 -27.04 56.95 8.90
N LYS A 4 -26.35 57.86 8.21
CA LYS A 4 -26.29 57.86 6.73
C LYS A 4 -25.59 56.64 6.15
N ILE A 5 -24.66 56.02 6.88
CA ILE A 5 -23.98 54.79 6.44
C ILE A 5 -24.88 53.57 6.70
N LYS A 6 -25.60 53.51 7.82
CA LYS A 6 -26.62 52.48 8.06
C LYS A 6 -27.77 52.57 7.07
N GLN A 7 -28.18 53.77 6.70
CA GLN A 7 -29.22 53.99 5.69
C GLN A 7 -28.73 53.60 4.29
N ALA A 8 -27.47 53.92 3.93
CA ALA A 8 -26.86 53.49 2.68
C ALA A 8 -26.61 51.96 2.63
N ILE A 9 -26.32 51.30 3.75
CA ILE A 9 -26.20 49.84 3.83
C ILE A 9 -27.57 49.16 3.69
N ASN A 10 -28.64 49.79 4.19
CA ASN A 10 -30.01 49.28 4.03
C ASN A 10 -30.63 49.60 2.66
N GLU A 11 -30.10 50.57 1.91
CA GLU A 11 -30.45 50.83 0.49
C GLU A 11 -29.65 49.96 -0.49
N ILE A 12 -28.59 49.27 -0.03
CA ILE A 12 -28.03 48.15 -0.78
C ILE A 12 -28.99 46.98 -0.57
N ASP A 13 -30.08 47.03 -1.33
CA ASP A 13 -30.97 45.91 -1.59
C ASP A 13 -30.09 44.79 -2.15
N ILE A 14 -29.59 43.91 -1.28
CA ILE A 14 -29.15 42.58 -1.70
C ILE A 14 -30.47 41.94 -2.12
N PRO A 15 -30.73 41.74 -3.42
CA PRO A 15 -32.05 41.31 -3.87
C PRO A 15 -32.38 40.02 -3.13
N ALA A 16 -33.45 40.08 -2.32
CA ALA A 16 -33.88 39.01 -1.43
C ALA A 16 -34.26 37.71 -2.18
N GLU A 17 -34.26 37.75 -3.51
CA GLU A 17 -34.39 36.61 -4.38
C GLU A 17 -33.32 36.68 -5.46
N LEU A 18 -32.26 35.88 -5.32
CA LEU A 18 -31.50 35.44 -6.48
C LEU A 18 -32.53 34.88 -7.47
N SER A 19 -32.66 35.48 -8.66
CA SER A 19 -33.62 35.01 -9.67
C SER A 19 -33.52 33.49 -9.83
N ASP A 20 -34.64 32.81 -10.13
CA ASP A 20 -34.66 31.35 -10.36
C ASP A 20 -33.57 30.87 -11.33
N ARG A 21 -33.16 31.72 -12.28
CA ARG A 21 -32.00 31.48 -13.16
C ARG A 21 -30.66 31.48 -12.43
N SER A 22 -30.44 32.43 -11.53
CA SER A 22 -29.25 32.49 -10.70
C SER A 22 -29.17 31.29 -9.74
N VAL A 23 -30.28 30.93 -9.09
CA VAL A 23 -30.36 29.75 -8.22
C VAL A 23 -30.11 28.45 -9.00
N LYS A 24 -30.69 28.30 -10.20
CA LYS A 24 -30.40 27.17 -11.10
C LYS A 24 -28.93 27.14 -11.55
N GLY A 25 -28.33 28.29 -11.84
CA GLY A 25 -26.91 28.40 -12.20
C GLY A 25 -25.97 28.00 -11.05
N VAL A 26 -26.25 28.46 -9.83
CA VAL A 26 -25.49 28.10 -8.63
C VAL A 26 -25.63 26.60 -8.31
N HIS A 27 -26.83 26.04 -8.44
CA HIS A 27 -27.04 24.60 -8.27
C HIS A 27 -26.32 23.76 -9.33
N GLN A 28 -26.28 24.23 -10.58
CA GLN A 28 -25.58 23.55 -11.67
C GLN A 28 -24.06 23.62 -11.49
N ALA A 29 -23.52 24.75 -11.02
CA ALA A 29 -22.10 24.91 -10.69
C ALA A 29 -21.70 23.97 -9.54
N LYS A 30 -22.50 23.90 -8.46
CA LYS A 30 -22.26 23.02 -7.33
C LYS A 30 -22.28 21.54 -7.72
N ALA A 31 -23.22 21.11 -8.55
CA ALA A 31 -23.31 19.74 -9.03
C ALA A 31 -22.10 19.35 -9.90
N LYS A 32 -21.67 20.24 -10.80
CA LYS A 32 -20.45 20.04 -11.60
C LYS A 32 -19.20 19.93 -10.73
N PHE A 33 -19.07 20.79 -9.72
CA PHE A 33 -17.95 20.74 -8.79
C PHE A 33 -17.90 19.42 -8.01
N LEU A 34 -19.04 18.98 -7.46
CA LEU A 34 -19.13 17.69 -6.76
C LEU A 34 -18.83 16.51 -7.68
N PHE A 35 -19.30 16.55 -8.93
CA PHE A 35 -18.98 15.53 -9.93
C PHE A 35 -17.47 15.38 -10.11
N TYR A 36 -16.72 16.47 -10.31
CA TYR A 36 -15.27 16.38 -10.48
C TYR A 36 -14.54 15.86 -9.23
N ILE A 37 -14.99 16.26 -8.03
CA ILE A 37 -14.43 15.72 -6.78
C ILE A 37 -14.65 14.21 -6.71
N PHE A 38 -15.88 13.75 -6.92
CA PHE A 38 -16.18 12.32 -6.88
C PHE A 38 -15.48 11.55 -7.98
N LEU A 39 -15.37 12.13 -9.18
CA LEU A 39 -14.66 11.53 -10.30
C LEU A 39 -13.20 11.30 -9.95
N ILE A 40 -12.49 12.30 -9.41
CA ILE A 40 -11.07 12.16 -9.03
C ILE A 40 -10.90 11.08 -7.95
N ILE A 41 -11.75 11.10 -6.91
CA ILE A 41 -11.67 10.15 -5.81
C ILE A 41 -11.96 8.73 -6.28
N LEU A 42 -13.05 8.53 -7.02
CA LEU A 42 -13.42 7.22 -7.55
C LEU A 42 -12.41 6.71 -8.55
N LEU A 43 -11.85 7.59 -9.39
CA LEU A 43 -10.79 7.21 -10.32
C LEU A 43 -9.57 6.71 -9.54
N LEU A 44 -9.12 7.42 -8.50
CA LEU A 44 -8.03 6.95 -7.63
C LEU A 44 -8.33 5.58 -6.99
N ILE A 45 -9.51 5.42 -6.38
CA ILE A 45 -9.91 4.16 -5.73
C ILE A 45 -9.97 3.02 -6.75
N ASN A 46 -10.63 3.24 -7.89
CA ASN A 46 -10.77 2.23 -8.92
C ASN A 46 -9.42 1.92 -9.59
N SER A 47 -8.50 2.89 -9.73
CA SER A 47 -7.12 2.62 -10.19
C SER A 47 -6.37 1.70 -9.23
N LEU A 48 -6.52 1.89 -7.91
CA LEU A 48 -5.87 1.03 -6.92
C LEU A 48 -6.44 -0.39 -6.95
N LEU A 49 -7.77 -0.53 -6.96
CA LEU A 49 -8.43 -1.83 -7.09
C LEU A 49 -8.04 -2.52 -8.39
N TYR A 50 -7.99 -1.76 -9.48
CA TYR A 50 -7.62 -2.27 -10.79
C TYR A 50 -6.16 -2.75 -10.84
N ARG A 51 -5.23 -2.02 -10.20
CA ARG A 51 -3.83 -2.42 -10.07
C ARG A 51 -3.70 -3.71 -9.24
N ALA A 52 -4.43 -3.82 -8.12
CA ALA A 52 -4.41 -5.03 -7.31
C ALA A 52 -4.93 -6.24 -8.11
N PHE A 53 -6.04 -6.05 -8.85
CA PHE A 53 -6.59 -7.06 -9.75
C PHE A 53 -5.61 -7.45 -10.86
N SER A 54 -4.95 -6.48 -11.51
CA SER A 54 -4.03 -6.78 -12.60
C SER A 54 -2.80 -7.54 -12.10
N LEU A 55 -2.22 -7.16 -10.97
CA LEU A 55 -1.11 -7.89 -10.33
C LEU A 55 -1.49 -9.33 -9.99
N TYR A 56 -2.69 -9.54 -9.43
CA TYR A 56 -3.21 -10.89 -9.18
C TYR A 56 -3.31 -11.70 -10.49
N MET A 57 -3.88 -11.13 -11.54
CA MET A 57 -3.99 -11.81 -12.84
C MET A 57 -2.62 -12.13 -13.45
N PHE A 58 -1.62 -11.25 -13.30
CA PHE A 58 -0.25 -11.52 -13.77
C PHE A 58 0.41 -12.70 -13.04
N GLY A 59 0.06 -12.96 -11.78
CA GLY A 59 0.57 -14.12 -11.04
C GLY A 59 -0.01 -15.47 -11.51
N VAL A 60 -1.19 -15.46 -12.13
CA VAL A 60 -1.91 -16.69 -12.54
C VAL A 60 -1.68 -17.02 -14.01
N ILE A 61 -1.33 -16.03 -14.83
CA ILE A 61 -1.26 -16.19 -16.29
C ILE A 61 0.15 -16.63 -16.74
N PRO A 62 0.26 -17.57 -17.70
CA PRO A 62 1.54 -17.98 -18.28
C PRO A 62 2.37 -16.81 -18.85
N THR A 63 3.69 -16.87 -18.66
CA THR A 63 4.63 -15.78 -19.01
C THR A 63 4.63 -15.41 -20.49
N ASN A 64 4.32 -16.34 -21.39
CA ASN A 64 4.19 -16.09 -22.84
C ASN A 64 3.00 -15.20 -23.22
N TRP A 65 2.06 -14.94 -22.30
CA TRP A 65 0.90 -14.06 -22.54
C TRP A 65 1.08 -12.65 -21.98
N ILE A 66 2.20 -12.34 -21.33
CA ILE A 66 2.41 -11.04 -20.65
C ILE A 66 2.23 -9.85 -21.60
N GLY A 67 2.73 -9.94 -22.84
CA GLY A 67 2.61 -8.86 -23.82
C GLY A 67 1.15 -8.54 -24.19
N PHE A 68 0.34 -9.57 -24.40
CA PHE A 68 -1.10 -9.42 -24.67
C PHE A 68 -1.85 -8.88 -23.45
N MET A 69 -1.48 -9.34 -22.25
CA MET A 69 -2.08 -8.87 -21.01
C MET A 69 -1.82 -7.40 -20.75
N ASN A 70 -0.61 -6.90 -21.02
CA ASN A 70 -0.30 -5.47 -20.86
C ASN A 70 -1.23 -4.57 -21.69
N ILE A 71 -1.45 -4.93 -22.96
CA ILE A 71 -2.35 -4.16 -23.85
C ILE A 71 -3.79 -4.26 -23.36
N SER A 72 -4.23 -5.48 -23.01
CA SER A 72 -5.60 -5.72 -22.52
C SER A 72 -5.88 -4.93 -21.24
N VAL A 73 -4.90 -4.86 -20.33
CA VAL A 73 -4.99 -4.10 -19.09
C VAL A 73 -5.18 -2.60 -19.37
N ILE A 74 -4.50 -2.04 -20.37
CA ILE A 74 -4.68 -0.63 -20.72
C ILE A 74 -6.08 -0.40 -21.32
N ILE A 75 -6.53 -1.29 -22.21
CA ILE A 75 -7.86 -1.19 -22.85
C ILE A 75 -8.98 -1.25 -21.81
N ILE A 76 -8.96 -2.23 -20.91
CA ILE A 76 -9.98 -2.36 -19.85
C ILE A 76 -9.99 -1.11 -18.97
N TYR A 77 -8.82 -0.56 -18.64
CA TYR A 77 -8.76 0.66 -17.84
C TYR A 77 -9.46 1.85 -18.53
N LEU A 78 -9.18 2.06 -19.82
CA LEU A 78 -9.74 3.19 -20.57
C LEU A 78 -11.24 3.04 -20.82
N PHE A 79 -11.71 1.83 -21.16
CA PHE A 79 -13.09 1.60 -21.59
C PHE A 79 -14.03 1.12 -20.49
N VAL A 80 -13.50 0.64 -19.36
CA VAL A 80 -14.32 0.16 -18.23
C VAL A 80 -14.08 1.02 -17.01
N VAL A 81 -12.84 1.17 -16.54
CA VAL A 81 -12.56 1.85 -15.26
C VAL A 81 -12.94 3.33 -15.30
N ILE A 82 -12.54 4.05 -16.35
CA ILE A 82 -12.85 5.49 -16.46
C ILE A 82 -14.37 5.72 -16.60
N PRO A 83 -15.10 5.04 -17.53
CA PRO A 83 -16.54 5.27 -17.67
C PRO A 83 -17.36 4.87 -16.44
N VAL A 84 -17.01 3.76 -15.78
CA VAL A 84 -17.67 3.35 -14.53
C VAL A 84 -17.43 4.39 -13.44
N SER A 85 -16.21 4.90 -13.30
CA SER A 85 -15.89 5.96 -12.32
C SER A 85 -16.70 7.23 -12.59
N ALA A 86 -16.85 7.63 -13.85
CA ALA A 86 -17.64 8.79 -14.25
C ALA A 86 -19.14 8.60 -13.98
N TYR A 87 -19.69 7.43 -14.34
CA TYR A 87 -21.08 7.10 -14.07
C TYR A 87 -21.38 7.13 -12.57
N LEU A 88 -20.53 6.51 -11.74
CA LEU A 88 -20.68 6.51 -10.29
C LEU A 88 -20.55 7.92 -9.71
N ALA A 89 -19.61 8.73 -10.21
CA ALA A 89 -19.43 10.12 -9.79
C ALA A 89 -20.69 10.96 -10.05
N GLU A 90 -21.34 10.77 -11.20
CA GLU A 90 -22.60 11.44 -11.53
C GLU A 90 -23.72 11.01 -10.58
N GLN A 91 -23.89 9.70 -10.35
CA GLN A 91 -24.90 9.19 -9.42
C GLN A 91 -24.70 9.71 -7.99
N LEU A 92 -23.45 9.76 -7.51
CA LEU A 92 -23.12 10.30 -6.20
C LEU A 92 -23.36 11.81 -6.11
N ALA A 93 -23.05 12.58 -7.16
CA ALA A 93 -23.32 14.01 -7.21
C ALA A 93 -24.83 14.29 -7.15
N ILE A 94 -25.64 13.52 -7.87
CA ILE A 94 -27.10 13.61 -7.85
C ILE A 94 -27.65 13.23 -6.47
N GLN A 95 -27.18 12.13 -5.87
CA GLN A 95 -27.66 11.69 -4.56
C GLN A 95 -27.27 12.67 -3.44
N THR A 96 -26.07 13.23 -3.49
CA THR A 96 -25.58 14.22 -2.53
C THR A 96 -26.42 15.49 -2.53
N ARG A 97 -27.01 15.84 -3.68
CA ARG A 97 -27.94 16.98 -3.77
C ARG A 97 -29.19 16.81 -2.91
N ASN A 98 -29.68 15.57 -2.77
CA ASN A 98 -30.95 15.25 -2.11
C ASN A 98 -30.77 14.71 -0.68
N ARG A 99 -29.53 14.62 -0.19
CA ARG A 99 -29.18 14.03 1.12
C ARG A 99 -28.51 15.08 2.03
N SER A 100 -28.42 14.76 3.31
CA SER A 100 -27.68 15.56 4.30
C SER A 100 -26.19 15.67 3.94
N VAL A 101 -25.55 16.75 4.37
CA VAL A 101 -24.11 17.05 4.22
C VAL A 101 -23.21 15.93 4.78
N ILE A 102 -23.73 15.06 5.66
CA ILE A 102 -23.01 13.91 6.23
C ILE A 102 -22.66 12.86 5.16
N PHE A 103 -23.51 12.67 4.15
CA PHE A 103 -23.31 11.64 3.11
C PHE A 103 -22.02 11.85 2.27
N PRO A 104 -21.76 13.03 1.68
CA PRO A 104 -20.52 13.26 0.95
C PRO A 104 -19.27 13.21 1.85
N ILE A 105 -19.39 13.63 3.12
CA ILE A 105 -18.29 13.54 4.09
C ILE A 105 -17.93 12.07 4.33
N ALA A 106 -18.90 11.18 4.49
CA ALA A 106 -18.63 9.75 4.68
C ALA A 106 -17.96 9.12 3.44
N ILE A 107 -18.46 9.42 2.24
CA ILE A 107 -17.92 8.87 0.98
C ILE A 107 -16.48 9.29 0.74
N ILE A 108 -16.12 10.53 1.07
CA ILE A 108 -14.77 11.05 0.88
C ILE A 108 -13.87 10.66 2.05
N GLY A 109 -14.39 10.78 3.27
CA GLY A 109 -13.65 10.57 4.50
C GLY A 109 -13.23 9.12 4.73
N VAL A 110 -14.10 8.15 4.41
CA VAL A 110 -13.80 6.73 4.64
C VAL A 110 -12.61 6.26 3.79
N PRO A 111 -12.55 6.47 2.46
CA PRO A 111 -11.38 6.08 1.67
C PRO A 111 -10.09 6.78 2.10
N ILE A 112 -10.15 8.08 2.43
CA ILE A 112 -8.99 8.82 2.93
C ILE A 112 -8.49 8.20 4.24
N LEU A 113 -9.41 7.88 5.15
CA LEU A 113 -9.08 7.27 6.44
C LEU A 113 -8.47 5.88 6.26
N VAL A 114 -9.08 5.03 5.42
CA VAL A 114 -8.56 3.68 5.11
C VAL A 114 -7.17 3.77 4.48
N PHE A 115 -6.98 4.65 3.49
CA PHE A 115 -5.69 4.87 2.85
C PHE A 115 -4.65 5.38 3.86
N SER A 116 -5.01 6.36 4.69
CA SER A 116 -4.11 6.90 5.72
C SER A 116 -3.69 5.84 6.72
N LEU A 117 -4.64 5.02 7.21
CA LEU A 117 -4.34 3.92 8.12
C LEU A 117 -3.44 2.88 7.46
N HIS A 118 -3.68 2.55 6.19
CA HIS A 118 -2.85 1.62 5.43
C HIS A 118 -1.42 2.14 5.30
N THR A 119 -1.24 3.40 4.88
CA THR A 119 0.08 4.04 4.78
C THR A 119 0.79 4.12 6.12
N ILE A 120 0.09 4.49 7.20
CA ILE A 120 0.68 4.51 8.55
C ILE A 120 1.15 3.11 8.96
N ASN A 121 0.33 2.08 8.73
CA ASN A 121 0.69 0.71 9.05
C ASN A 121 1.83 0.16 8.16
N GLU A 122 1.97 0.67 6.95
CA GLU A 122 3.04 0.29 6.04
C GLU A 122 4.41 0.84 6.47
N TYR A 123 4.46 2.09 6.94
CA TYR A 123 5.71 2.77 7.35
C TYR A 123 6.00 2.72 8.86
N LYS A 124 5.16 2.05 9.66
CA LYS A 124 5.47 1.79 11.07
C LYS A 124 6.67 0.84 11.17
N VAL A 125 7.33 0.90 12.32
CA VAL A 125 8.34 -0.10 12.69
C VAL A 125 7.63 -1.44 12.95
N LYS A 126 8.16 -2.51 12.36
CA LYS A 126 7.62 -3.88 12.44
C LYS A 126 8.71 -4.83 12.89
N GLY A 127 8.35 -5.91 13.58
CA GLY A 127 9.29 -7.01 13.82
C GLY A 127 9.74 -7.66 12.51
N LEU A 128 10.89 -8.31 12.50
CA LEU A 128 11.36 -9.02 11.32
C LEU A 128 10.43 -10.19 10.94
N ASP A 129 9.83 -10.84 11.92
CA ASP A 129 8.76 -11.83 11.75
C ASP A 129 7.53 -11.24 11.04
N ASP A 130 7.09 -10.04 11.43
CA ASP A 130 6.02 -9.29 10.75
C ASP A 130 6.40 -8.88 9.31
N ILE A 131 7.68 -8.57 9.07
CA ILE A 131 8.19 -8.17 7.73
C ILE A 131 8.24 -9.36 6.78
N LEU A 132 8.68 -10.50 7.29
CA LEU A 132 8.74 -11.76 6.55
C LEU A 132 7.35 -12.39 6.41
N ASP A 133 6.37 -11.97 7.21
CA ASP A 133 4.94 -12.34 7.10
C ASP A 133 4.72 -13.87 7.16
N TYR A 134 5.43 -14.58 8.04
CA TYR A 134 5.16 -15.99 8.32
C TYR A 134 4.81 -16.22 9.79
N HIS A 135 4.12 -17.32 10.04
CA HIS A 135 3.89 -17.82 11.39
C HIS A 135 4.76 -19.05 11.55
N SER A 136 5.57 -19.11 12.61
CA SER A 136 6.49 -20.23 12.84
C SER A 136 5.74 -21.55 12.73
N SER A 137 4.53 -21.68 13.30
CA SER A 137 3.66 -22.87 13.28
C SER A 137 3.28 -23.41 11.90
N LYS A 138 3.48 -22.63 10.84
CA LYS A 138 3.14 -22.99 9.45
C LYS A 138 4.38 -23.17 8.56
N VAL A 139 5.58 -23.09 9.13
CA VAL A 139 6.82 -23.31 8.39
C VAL A 139 7.01 -24.80 8.19
N GLU A 140 7.10 -25.21 6.92
CA GLU A 140 7.38 -26.59 6.51
C GLU A 140 8.88 -26.80 6.31
N LEU A 141 9.57 -25.82 5.75
CA LEU A 141 11.01 -25.84 5.51
C LEU A 141 11.59 -24.44 5.66
N LEU A 142 12.70 -24.35 6.37
CA LEU A 142 13.51 -23.15 6.46
C LEU A 142 14.84 -23.40 5.75
N VAL A 143 15.24 -22.48 4.87
CA VAL A 143 16.55 -22.52 4.19
C VAL A 143 17.27 -21.21 4.45
N ILE A 144 18.53 -21.29 4.88
CA ILE A 144 19.41 -20.15 5.08
C ILE A 144 20.65 -20.35 4.21
N ASN A 145 21.04 -19.33 3.46
CA ASN A 145 22.25 -19.34 2.64
C ASN A 145 23.16 -18.18 3.06
N GLY A 146 24.35 -18.52 3.57
CA GLY A 146 25.35 -17.57 4.08
C GLY A 146 26.10 -16.75 3.02
N GLY A 147 25.79 -16.95 1.73
CA GLY A 147 26.38 -16.20 0.61
C GLY A 147 27.45 -16.97 -0.16
N HIS A 148 27.99 -18.06 0.38
CA HIS A 148 28.84 -18.99 -0.36
C HIS A 148 28.03 -20.23 -0.81
N PRO A 149 28.33 -20.86 -1.96
CA PRO A 149 27.58 -22.03 -2.46
C PRO A 149 27.52 -23.24 -1.53
N ASN A 150 28.42 -23.30 -0.54
CA ASN A 150 28.48 -24.38 0.44
C ASN A 150 27.82 -24.02 1.77
N ASP A 151 27.47 -22.75 1.99
CA ASP A 151 26.94 -22.25 3.27
C ASP A 151 25.40 -22.29 3.24
N GLU A 152 24.85 -23.35 2.64
CA GLU A 152 23.41 -23.59 2.59
C GLU A 152 23.03 -24.59 3.66
N TRP A 153 22.22 -24.12 4.60
CA TRP A 153 21.64 -24.93 5.65
C TRP A 153 20.13 -24.92 5.50
N SER A 154 19.51 -26.08 5.69
CA SER A 154 18.06 -26.20 5.69
C SER A 154 17.57 -27.15 6.77
N THR A 155 16.37 -26.90 7.26
CA THR A 155 15.75 -27.73 8.29
C THR A 155 14.23 -27.71 8.20
N ASP A 156 13.62 -28.86 8.50
CA ASP A 156 12.20 -29.03 8.82
C ASP A 156 12.00 -29.26 10.34
N ASN A 157 13.09 -29.25 11.12
CA ASN A 157 13.03 -29.47 12.56
C ASN A 157 12.42 -28.26 13.27
N ARG A 158 11.32 -28.53 13.98
CA ARG A 158 10.53 -27.54 14.70
C ARG A 158 11.33 -26.69 15.69
N GLU A 159 12.22 -27.31 16.45
CA GLU A 159 13.01 -26.64 17.49
C GLU A 159 14.05 -25.70 16.87
N GLN A 160 14.72 -26.14 15.81
CA GLN A 160 15.68 -25.32 15.07
C GLN A 160 14.99 -24.14 14.38
N ILE A 161 13.83 -24.36 13.77
CA ILE A 161 13.00 -23.28 13.23
C ILE A 161 12.67 -22.29 14.34
N GLU A 162 12.13 -22.76 15.47
CA GLU A 162 11.76 -21.87 16.59
C GLU A 162 12.95 -21.03 17.09
N GLN A 163 14.16 -21.59 17.18
CA GLN A 163 15.36 -20.86 17.54
C GLN A 163 15.70 -19.74 16.55
N VAL A 164 15.70 -20.04 15.24
CA VAL A 164 15.98 -19.03 14.20
C VAL A 164 14.87 -17.96 14.18
N THR A 165 13.60 -18.35 14.30
CA THR A 165 12.50 -17.39 14.36
C THR A 165 12.59 -16.48 15.59
N HIS A 166 13.02 -17.03 16.73
CA HIS A 166 13.25 -16.26 17.94
C HIS A 166 14.39 -15.27 17.76
N PHE A 167 15.49 -15.67 17.12
CA PHE A 167 16.57 -14.75 16.74
C PHE A 167 16.04 -13.59 15.87
N PHE A 168 15.28 -13.88 14.81
CA PHE A 168 14.71 -12.83 13.97
C PHE A 168 13.74 -11.90 14.72
N SER A 169 12.96 -12.41 15.67
CA SER A 169 12.00 -11.61 16.44
C SER A 169 12.63 -10.49 17.29
N GLN A 170 13.95 -10.55 17.52
CA GLN A 170 14.70 -9.52 18.24
C GLN A 170 14.92 -8.26 17.40
N TYR A 171 14.83 -8.37 16.07
CA TYR A 171 15.10 -7.28 15.15
C TYR A 171 13.81 -6.63 14.68
N GLN A 172 13.89 -5.32 14.50
CA GLN A 172 12.80 -4.51 13.96
C GLN A 172 13.26 -3.82 12.69
N GLY A 173 12.34 -3.63 11.76
CA GLY A 173 12.60 -2.92 10.53
C GLY A 173 11.57 -1.82 10.24
N LYS A 174 12.02 -0.79 9.51
CA LYS A 174 11.17 0.29 9.01
C LYS A 174 11.23 0.32 7.49
N LYS A 175 10.06 0.36 6.85
CA LYS A 175 9.99 0.31 5.38
C LYS A 175 10.77 1.45 4.74
N MET A 176 11.62 1.10 3.80
CA MET A 176 12.43 2.01 3.00
C MET A 176 11.60 2.50 1.80
N LYS A 177 11.84 3.72 1.33
CA LYS A 177 11.28 4.14 0.03
C LYS A 177 12.11 3.49 -1.07
N ASP A 178 11.47 3.09 -2.16
CA ASP A 178 12.17 2.43 -3.28
C ASP A 178 13.42 3.18 -3.78
N ARG A 179 13.37 4.51 -3.76
CA ARG A 179 14.49 5.37 -4.19
C ARG A 179 15.67 5.42 -3.21
N ASP A 180 15.44 5.03 -1.95
CA ASP A 180 16.45 5.06 -0.90
C ASP A 180 17.23 3.72 -0.86
N TRP A 181 16.76 2.69 -1.59
CA TRP A 181 17.46 1.41 -1.73
C TRP A 181 18.60 1.51 -2.73
N ASP A 182 19.81 1.20 -2.27
CA ASP A 182 20.97 0.97 -3.14
C ASP A 182 21.09 -0.52 -3.48
N GLY A 183 21.04 -0.84 -4.78
CA GLY A 183 21.21 -2.22 -5.24
C GLY A 183 22.63 -2.76 -5.09
N ASP A 184 23.63 -1.89 -4.88
CA ASP A 184 24.99 -2.32 -4.56
C ASP A 184 25.08 -2.70 -3.07
N VAL A 185 25.10 -4.01 -2.85
CA VAL A 185 25.26 -4.67 -1.55
C VAL A 185 26.58 -5.44 -1.48
N SER A 186 27.50 -5.22 -2.43
CA SER A 186 28.72 -6.02 -2.58
C SER A 186 29.70 -5.92 -1.40
N ASN A 187 29.61 -4.83 -0.63
CA ASN A 187 30.42 -4.58 0.56
C ASN A 187 29.69 -4.86 1.88
N GLU A 188 28.51 -5.48 1.82
CA GLU A 188 27.72 -5.80 3.02
C GLU A 188 27.74 -7.28 3.35
N ASN A 189 27.86 -7.58 4.64
CA ASN A 189 27.66 -8.92 5.15
C ASN A 189 26.17 -9.18 5.27
N GLY A 190 25.73 -10.34 4.78
CA GLY A 190 24.34 -10.74 4.86
C GLY A 190 24.14 -12.18 4.45
N PHE A 191 22.92 -12.65 4.62
CA PHE A 191 22.49 -14.00 4.29
C PHE A 191 21.12 -13.96 3.63
N LYS A 192 20.76 -15.02 2.93
CA LYS A 192 19.43 -15.19 2.35
C LYS A 192 18.64 -16.18 3.17
N VAL A 193 17.36 -15.87 3.40
CA VAL A 193 16.41 -16.77 4.04
C VAL A 193 15.29 -17.07 3.06
N SER A 194 14.97 -18.35 2.94
CA SER A 194 13.76 -18.84 2.27
C SER A 194 12.91 -19.61 3.28
N VAL A 195 11.68 -19.14 3.51
CA VAL A 195 10.70 -19.80 4.37
C VAL A 195 9.61 -20.39 3.48
N TYR A 196 9.48 -21.70 3.51
CA TYR A 196 8.43 -22.43 2.82
C TYR A 196 7.29 -22.70 3.79
N THR A 197 6.09 -22.29 3.40
CA THR A 197 4.83 -22.52 4.10
C THR A 197 3.85 -23.17 3.14
N GLU A 198 2.77 -23.75 3.67
CA GLU A 198 1.73 -24.42 2.86
C GLU A 198 1.18 -23.52 1.72
N ASP A 199 1.06 -22.21 1.96
CA ASP A 199 0.40 -21.26 1.06
C ASP A 199 1.36 -20.36 0.26
N LYS A 200 2.62 -20.22 0.70
CA LYS A 200 3.58 -19.30 0.05
C LYS A 200 5.04 -19.62 0.36
N VAL A 201 5.91 -19.08 -0.50
CA VAL A 201 7.36 -19.00 -0.27
C VAL A 201 7.74 -17.56 0.02
N ILE A 202 8.45 -17.34 1.11
CA ILE A 202 9.01 -16.03 1.49
C ILE A 202 10.51 -16.08 1.25
N VAL A 203 11.02 -15.11 0.51
CA VAL A 203 12.45 -14.98 0.26
C VAL A 203 12.89 -13.59 0.68
N ALA A 204 13.95 -13.51 1.49
CA ALA A 204 14.55 -12.25 1.89
C ALA A 204 16.07 -12.34 1.93
N SER A 205 16.74 -11.27 1.49
CA SER A 205 18.14 -11.01 1.81
C SER A 205 18.19 -10.14 3.05
N ILE A 206 18.90 -10.58 4.08
CA ILE A 206 19.05 -9.87 5.35
C ILE A 206 20.53 -9.49 5.50
N TYR A 207 20.77 -8.20 5.68
CA TYR A 207 22.08 -7.61 5.95
C TYR A 207 22.06 -6.99 7.36
N GLU A 208 23.23 -6.58 7.84
CA GLU A 208 23.37 -5.96 9.17
C GLU A 208 22.40 -4.79 9.40
N GLU A 209 22.27 -3.89 8.41
CA GLU A 209 21.48 -2.65 8.55
C GLU A 209 20.21 -2.60 7.69
N ARG A 210 19.99 -3.59 6.82
CA ARG A 210 18.87 -3.56 5.87
C ARG A 210 18.38 -4.95 5.47
N ILE A 211 17.13 -5.01 5.03
CA ILE A 211 16.48 -6.23 4.56
C ILE A 211 15.87 -5.94 3.20
N LEU A 212 16.00 -6.87 2.26
CA LEU A 212 15.26 -6.89 1.01
C LEU A 212 14.40 -8.15 0.98
N SER A 213 13.11 -8.00 1.28
CA SER A 213 12.11 -9.06 1.12
C SER A 213 11.52 -9.00 -0.27
N LEU A 214 11.52 -10.13 -0.99
CA LEU A 214 10.91 -10.23 -2.31
C LEU A 214 9.42 -9.91 -2.27
N ASN A 215 8.76 -10.23 -1.15
CA ASN A 215 7.32 -10.09 -0.99
C ASN A 215 6.93 -8.75 -0.33
N ALA A 216 7.82 -8.16 0.48
CA ALA A 216 7.49 -6.98 1.31
C ALA A 216 8.27 -5.70 0.94
N GLY A 217 9.30 -5.81 0.10
CA GLY A 217 10.18 -4.70 -0.30
C GLY A 217 11.39 -4.50 0.63
N ALA A 218 12.01 -3.32 0.53
CA ALA A 218 13.19 -2.96 1.30
C ALA A 218 12.85 -2.34 2.66
N TYR A 219 13.63 -2.66 3.70
CA TYR A 219 13.51 -2.15 5.06
C TYR A 219 14.88 -1.77 5.62
N TRP A 220 14.93 -0.71 6.42
CA TRP A 220 16.05 -0.42 7.32
C TRP A 220 15.87 -1.21 8.61
N ILE A 221 16.93 -1.81 9.15
CA ILE A 221 16.96 -2.30 10.52
C ILE A 221 16.95 -1.10 11.47
N VAL A 222 16.18 -1.21 12.55
CA VAL A 222 16.05 -0.19 13.58
C VAL A 222 16.58 -0.74 14.89
N GLY A 223 17.56 -0.05 15.48
CA GLY A 223 18.18 -0.46 16.75
C GLY A 223 19.55 -1.09 16.51
N GLU A 224 19.75 -2.29 17.04
CA GLU A 224 21.00 -3.04 16.89
C GLU A 224 21.07 -3.71 15.50
N PRO A 225 22.25 -3.71 14.85
CA PRO A 225 22.45 -4.43 13.60
C PRO A 225 22.21 -5.93 13.77
N VAL A 226 21.78 -6.60 12.68
CA VAL A 226 21.63 -8.05 12.67
C VAL A 226 22.99 -8.72 12.88
N ASP A 227 23.09 -9.64 13.85
CA ASP A 227 24.31 -10.42 14.09
C ASP A 227 24.43 -11.51 13.00
N VAL A 228 24.95 -11.12 11.84
CA VAL A 228 25.17 -12.03 10.71
C VAL A 228 26.11 -13.17 11.10
N ASP A 229 27.12 -12.89 11.93
CA ASP A 229 28.07 -13.92 12.38
C ASP A 229 27.39 -14.98 13.26
N TRP A 230 26.36 -14.62 14.03
CA TRP A 230 25.56 -15.60 14.76
C TRP A 230 24.90 -16.59 13.82
N VAL A 231 24.34 -16.12 12.70
CA VAL A 231 23.71 -16.99 11.70
C VAL A 231 24.74 -17.90 11.05
N LEU A 232 25.91 -17.37 10.66
CA LEU A 232 26.98 -18.17 10.07
C LEU A 232 27.48 -19.25 11.04
N ARG A 233 27.73 -18.89 12.31
CA ARG A 233 28.09 -19.87 13.35
C ARG A 233 26.99 -20.90 13.59
N TYR A 234 25.72 -20.49 13.52
CA TYR A 234 24.59 -21.38 13.70
C TYR A 234 24.52 -22.42 12.57
N ILE A 235 24.75 -21.98 11.33
CA ILE A 235 24.87 -22.85 10.16
C ILE A 235 26.02 -23.84 10.36
N GLU A 236 27.24 -23.37 10.64
CA GLU A 236 28.42 -24.22 10.84
C GLU A 236 28.23 -25.29 11.93
N GLN A 237 27.50 -24.96 13.01
CA GLN A 237 27.26 -25.89 14.13
C GLN A 237 26.17 -26.93 13.84
N ASN A 238 25.30 -26.67 12.87
CA ASN A 238 24.16 -27.51 12.53
C ASN A 238 24.24 -28.05 11.09
N GLU A 239 25.36 -27.82 10.40
CA GLU A 239 25.68 -28.51 9.14
C GLU A 239 25.79 -30.03 9.39
N PRO A 240 25.15 -30.86 8.55
CA PRO A 240 25.15 -32.31 8.70
C PRO A 240 26.52 -32.97 8.45
#